data_AF-A0AAD4VSA2-F1
#
_entry.id   AF-A0AAD4VSA2-F1
#
_cell.length_a   1.000
_cell.length_b   1.000
_cell.length_c   1.000
_cell.angle_alpha   90.00
_cell.angle_beta   90.00
_cell.angle_gamma   90.00
#
_symmetry.space_group_name_H-M   'P 1'
#
loop_
_entity.id
_entity.type
_entity.pdbx_description
1 polymer ?
#
loop_
_entity_poly.entity_id
_entity_poly.type
_entity_poly.pdbx_seq_one_letter_code
_entity_poly.pdbx_strand_id
1 'polypeptide(L)'
;MSFAPRPFPILLLSLLTTFFSLCSAEIRSSSVRSDWRPIIPFDEFGFTHKGRLELNVSKIALSDQPNPNPDLSKVGFFLCTRDSWIHVFQQLEEGDVRCALDSNLVKRVYTFDSLKGGHEFSTVFSETDADQYTLLFANCLQQVKVSMDVKSAMYNLEGKENRRDYLSAGKTILPRVYFFFSLGLRCSCRFVDLRAL
;
A
#
# COMPACT_ATOMS: atom_id res chain seq x y z
N MET A 1 -19.92 -47.37 -32.84
CA MET A 1 -19.70 -47.36 -31.38
C MET A 1 -19.48 -45.92 -30.95
N SER A 2 -20.50 -45.28 -30.38
CA SER A 2 -20.38 -43.89 -29.89
C SER A 2 -20.25 -43.93 -28.37
N PHE A 3 -19.07 -43.59 -27.86
CA PHE A 3 -18.80 -43.50 -26.43
C PHE A 3 -19.38 -42.18 -25.91
N ALA A 4 -20.55 -42.25 -25.27
CA ALA A 4 -21.07 -41.10 -24.52
C ALA A 4 -20.19 -40.89 -23.26
N PRO A 5 -19.60 -39.70 -23.06
CA PRO A 5 -18.80 -39.42 -21.87
C PRO A 5 -19.73 -39.40 -20.65
N ARG A 6 -19.38 -40.16 -19.61
CA ARG A 6 -20.15 -40.19 -18.36
C ARG A 6 -20.18 -38.76 -17.78
N PRO A 7 -21.33 -38.23 -17.32
CA PRO A 7 -21.45 -36.85 -16.86
C PRO A 7 -20.76 -36.60 -15.49
N PHE A 8 -20.42 -37.67 -14.77
CA PHE A 8 -19.84 -37.62 -13.43
C PHE A 8 -18.48 -36.90 -13.33
N PRO A 9 -17.45 -37.20 -14.17
CA PRO A 9 -16.19 -36.45 -14.17
C PRO A 9 -16.36 -34.98 -14.55
N ILE A 10 -17.33 -34.64 -15.39
CA ILE A 10 -17.59 -33.24 -15.81
C ILE A 10 -18.20 -32.45 -14.65
N LEU A 11 -19.15 -33.04 -13.91
CA LEU A 11 -19.74 -32.45 -12.71
C LEU A 11 -18.70 -32.23 -11.61
N LEU A 12 -17.81 -33.22 -11.40
CA LEU A 12 -16.74 -33.13 -10.42
C LEU A 12 -15.73 -32.01 -10.77
N LEU A 13 -15.34 -31.92 -12.05
CA LEU A 13 -14.43 -30.87 -12.53
C LEU A 13 -15.05 -29.47 -12.39
N SER A 14 -16.34 -29.32 -12.72
CA SER A 14 -17.09 -28.09 -12.51
C SER A 14 -17.18 -27.69 -11.04
N LEU A 15 -17.30 -28.66 -10.13
CA LEU A 15 -17.31 -28.40 -8.69
C LEU A 15 -15.93 -27.96 -8.20
N LEU A 16 -14.85 -28.58 -8.69
CA LEU A 16 -13.46 -28.17 -8.40
C LEU A 16 -13.13 -26.75 -8.86
N THR A 17 -13.65 -26.30 -10.00
CA THR A 17 -13.40 -24.93 -10.49
C THR A 17 -14.07 -23.85 -9.64
N THR A 18 -15.17 -24.14 -8.95
CA THR A 18 -15.82 -23.17 -8.04
C THR A 18 -15.01 -22.87 -6.77
N PHE A 19 -14.01 -23.69 -6.44
CA PHE A 19 -13.17 -23.49 -5.25
C PHE A 19 -11.95 -22.60 -5.50
N PHE A 20 -11.61 -22.30 -6.76
CA PHE A 20 -10.50 -21.41 -7.07
C PHE A 20 -10.98 -19.95 -7.01
N SER A 21 -11.00 -19.39 -5.81
CA SER A 21 -11.10 -17.94 -5.65
C SER A 21 -9.83 -17.30 -6.23
N LEU A 22 -10.00 -16.38 -7.18
CA LEU A 22 -8.90 -15.58 -7.71
C LEU A 22 -8.34 -14.72 -6.56
N CYS A 23 -7.19 -15.11 -6.01
CA CYS A 23 -6.44 -14.24 -5.09
C CYS A 23 -5.80 -13.13 -5.91
N SER A 24 -6.41 -11.94 -5.90
CA SER A 24 -5.77 -10.74 -6.42
C SER A 24 -4.78 -10.21 -5.39
N ALA A 25 -3.53 -10.01 -5.78
CA ALA A 25 -2.61 -9.19 -5.00
C ALA A 25 -3.02 -7.72 -5.15
N GLU A 26 -3.26 -7.03 -4.03
CA GLU A 26 -3.82 -5.68 -4.05
C GLU A 26 -2.72 -4.64 -4.29
N ILE A 27 -2.64 -4.10 -5.51
CA ILE A 27 -1.83 -2.92 -5.83
C ILE A 27 -2.71 -1.68 -5.61
N ARG A 28 -2.30 -0.79 -4.71
CA ARG A 28 -3.07 0.41 -4.38
C ARG A 28 -2.89 1.49 -5.45
N SER A 29 -4.02 1.96 -5.98
CA SER A 29 -4.10 3.12 -6.87
C SER A 29 -5.05 4.13 -6.25
N SER A 30 -4.61 5.38 -6.16
CA SER A 30 -5.36 6.47 -5.54
C SER A 30 -5.27 7.72 -6.41
N SER A 31 -6.34 8.51 -6.42
CA SER A 31 -6.41 9.75 -7.19
C SER A 31 -6.72 10.89 -6.24
N VAL A 32 -5.83 11.88 -6.21
CA VAL A 32 -5.99 13.11 -5.42
C VAL A 32 -6.36 14.22 -6.39
N ARG A 33 -7.43 14.97 -6.09
CA ARG A 33 -7.96 16.03 -6.95
C ARG A 33 -8.19 17.29 -6.15
N SER A 34 -7.51 18.36 -6.53
CA SER A 34 -7.64 19.70 -5.95
C SER A 34 -7.63 19.69 -4.41
N ASP A 35 -6.70 18.93 -3.83
CA ASP A 35 -6.64 18.69 -2.39
C ASP A 35 -5.66 19.67 -1.73
N TRP A 36 -6.12 20.36 -0.70
CA TRP A 36 -5.35 21.34 0.06
C TRP A 36 -4.83 20.79 1.39
N ARG A 37 -5.14 19.54 1.73
CA ARG A 37 -4.73 18.94 3.00
C ARG A 37 -3.20 18.94 3.11
N PRO A 38 -2.65 19.34 4.27
CA PRO A 38 -1.21 19.39 4.45
C PRO A 38 -0.58 17.99 4.47
N ILE A 39 -1.33 16.98 4.91
CA ILE A 39 -0.88 15.58 4.97
C ILE A 39 -1.98 14.67 4.42
N ILE A 40 -1.60 13.72 3.55
CA ILE A 40 -2.50 12.72 2.97
C ILE A 40 -1.87 11.32 3.14
N PRO A 41 -2.48 10.42 3.93
CA PRO A 41 -2.04 9.02 4.02
C PRO A 41 -2.50 8.21 2.81
N PHE A 42 -1.65 7.32 2.31
CA PHE A 42 -1.94 6.48 1.15
C PHE A 42 -2.04 4.99 1.46
N ASP A 43 -1.04 4.45 2.16
CA ASP A 43 -0.97 3.02 2.44
C ASP A 43 -0.13 2.73 3.68
N GLU A 44 -0.34 1.56 4.28
CA GLU A 44 0.39 1.10 5.46
C GLU A 44 0.92 -0.31 5.22
N PHE A 45 2.21 -0.52 5.48
CA PHE A 45 2.87 -1.78 5.20
C PHE A 45 3.98 -2.10 6.19
N GLY A 46 4.03 -3.36 6.63
CA GLY A 46 5.11 -3.92 7.44
C GLY A 46 6.30 -4.35 6.59
N PHE A 47 7.38 -3.57 6.59
CA PHE A 47 8.63 -3.94 5.93
C PHE A 47 9.46 -4.90 6.78
N THR A 48 10.23 -5.72 6.07
CA THR A 48 11.34 -6.52 6.62
C THR A 48 12.66 -5.84 6.26
N HIS A 49 13.79 -6.46 6.59
CA HIS A 49 15.12 -5.92 6.23
C HIS A 49 15.40 -5.80 4.73
N LYS A 50 14.49 -6.29 3.88
CA LYS A 50 14.55 -6.16 2.42
C LYS A 50 13.23 -5.59 1.88
N GLY A 51 12.78 -4.48 2.45
CA GLY A 51 11.59 -3.75 2.03
C GLY A 51 11.82 -2.94 0.76
N ARG A 52 10.79 -2.84 -0.07
CA ARG A 52 10.77 -2.03 -1.30
C ARG A 52 9.45 -1.30 -1.43
N LEU A 53 9.54 -0.02 -1.75
CA LEU A 53 8.42 0.81 -2.16
C LEU A 53 8.65 1.24 -3.61
N GLU A 54 7.77 0.84 -4.51
CA GLU A 54 7.66 1.38 -5.86
C GLU A 54 6.58 2.46 -5.85
N LEU A 55 6.96 3.68 -6.20
CA LEU A 55 6.06 4.84 -6.24
C LEU A 55 6.06 5.42 -7.65
N ASN A 56 4.87 5.43 -8.27
CA ASN A 56 4.64 6.01 -9.58
C ASN A 56 3.51 7.03 -9.47
N VAL A 57 3.82 8.28 -9.81
CA VAL A 57 2.88 9.39 -9.71
C VAL A 57 2.79 10.08 -11.06
N SER A 58 1.56 10.35 -11.51
CA SER A 58 1.28 10.97 -12.80
C SER A 58 0.24 12.08 -12.66
N LYS A 59 0.13 12.91 -13.71
CA LYS A 59 -0.81 14.05 -13.78
C LYS A 59 -0.66 15.02 -12.60
N ILE A 60 0.58 15.29 -12.20
CA ILE A 60 0.89 16.23 -11.13
C ILE A 60 0.56 17.64 -11.60
N ALA A 61 -0.37 18.27 -10.88
CA ALA A 61 -0.74 19.66 -11.06
C ALA A 61 -0.84 20.35 -9.71
N LEU A 62 -0.20 21.51 -9.61
CA LEU A 62 -0.30 22.43 -8.48
C LEU A 62 -1.19 23.60 -8.92
N SER A 63 -2.17 23.94 -8.10
CA SER A 63 -3.13 25.03 -8.37
C SER A 63 -3.18 25.99 -7.19
N ASP A 64 -3.70 27.19 -7.43
CA ASP A 64 -3.86 28.25 -6.42
C ASP A 64 -2.52 28.67 -5.77
N GLN A 65 -1.43 28.69 -6.55
CA GLN A 65 -0.11 29.13 -6.08
C GLN A 65 -0.12 30.64 -5.77
N PRO A 66 0.03 31.05 -4.49
CA PRO A 66 0.10 32.46 -4.14
C PRO A 66 1.47 33.08 -4.47
N ASN A 67 2.52 32.25 -4.58
CA ASN A 67 3.87 32.66 -4.92
C ASN A 67 4.26 32.13 -6.32
N PRO A 68 4.79 32.97 -7.23
CA PRO A 68 5.23 32.54 -8.56
C PRO A 68 6.37 31.51 -8.54
N ASN A 69 7.12 31.39 -7.44
CA ASN A 69 8.16 30.37 -7.29
C ASN A 69 8.06 29.68 -5.91
N PRO A 70 7.17 28.68 -5.74
CA PRO A 70 7.07 27.96 -4.49
C PRO A 70 8.28 27.07 -4.24
N ASP A 71 8.64 26.88 -2.98
CA ASP A 71 9.68 25.93 -2.58
C ASP A 71 9.16 24.49 -2.67
N LEU A 72 9.40 23.84 -3.80
CA LEU A 72 8.95 22.47 -4.06
C LEU A 72 9.66 21.40 -3.20
N SER A 73 10.72 21.76 -2.48
CA SER A 73 11.35 20.84 -1.51
C SER A 73 10.43 20.53 -0.32
N LYS A 74 9.44 21.39 -0.09
CA LYS A 74 8.43 21.29 0.97
C LYS A 74 7.18 20.51 0.57
N VAL A 75 7.21 19.86 -0.60
CA VAL A 75 6.13 19.00 -1.10
C VAL A 75 6.69 17.67 -1.53
N GLY A 76 6.11 16.57 -1.06
CA GLY A 76 6.65 15.25 -1.36
C GLY A 76 6.07 14.11 -0.57
N PHE A 77 6.64 12.94 -0.80
CA PHE A 77 6.27 11.68 -0.17
C PHE A 77 7.33 11.26 0.84
N PHE A 78 6.89 10.70 1.95
CA PHE A 78 7.74 10.16 2.99
C PHE A 78 7.12 8.92 3.64
N LEU A 79 7.97 8.11 4.25
CA LEU A 79 7.57 7.01 5.12
C LEU A 79 7.79 7.42 6.57
N CYS A 80 6.85 7.01 7.41
CA CYS A 80 6.94 7.23 8.85
C CYS A 80 6.37 6.01 9.57
N THR A 81 6.97 5.64 10.69
CA THR A 81 6.39 4.66 11.61
C THR A 81 5.35 5.36 12.47
N ARG A 82 4.46 4.59 13.09
CA ARG A 82 3.42 5.15 13.96
C ARG A 82 4.00 5.95 15.12
N ASP A 83 5.07 5.45 15.74
CA ASP A 83 5.72 6.10 16.88
C ASP A 83 6.44 7.38 16.46
N SER A 84 7.18 7.35 15.35
CA SER A 84 7.82 8.54 14.80
C SER A 84 6.79 9.61 14.40
N TRP A 85 5.61 9.20 13.90
CA TRP A 85 4.58 10.14 13.49
C TRP A 85 4.05 10.97 14.66
N ILE A 86 3.91 10.37 15.85
CA ILE A 86 3.50 11.08 17.07
C ILE A 86 4.51 12.19 17.41
N HIS A 87 5.79 11.88 17.35
CA HIS A 87 6.85 12.86 17.62
C HIS A 87 6.92 13.96 16.56
N VAL A 88 6.75 13.64 15.27
CA VAL A 88 6.71 14.63 14.19
C VAL A 88 5.52 15.57 14.38
N PHE A 89 4.36 15.04 14.76
CA PHE A 89 3.18 15.84 15.03
C PHE A 89 3.41 16.82 16.19
N GLN A 90 4.02 16.35 17.28
CA GLN A 90 4.40 17.20 18.40
C GLN A 90 5.38 18.32 17.96
N GLN A 91 6.39 18.01 17.16
CA GLN A 91 7.33 19.01 16.63
C GLN A 91 6.64 20.07 15.75
N LEU A 92 5.56 19.70 15.04
CA LEU A 92 4.76 20.63 14.24
C LEU A 92 3.90 21.54 15.14
N GLU A 93 3.31 21.00 16.21
CA GLU A 93 2.50 21.77 17.16
C GLU A 93 3.33 22.75 17.99
N GLU A 94 4.52 22.33 18.42
CA GLU A 94 5.47 23.16 19.18
C GLU A 94 6.17 24.21 18.30
N GLY A 95 6.09 24.05 16.97
CA GLY A 95 6.67 24.98 16.00
C GLY A 95 8.17 24.76 15.75
N ASP A 96 8.73 23.66 16.25
CA ASP A 96 10.13 23.25 16.04
C ASP A 96 10.43 23.00 14.56
N VAL A 97 9.47 22.37 13.85
CA VAL A 97 9.53 22.18 12.41
C VAL A 97 8.31 22.80 11.74
N ARG A 98 8.52 23.39 10.57
CA ARG A 98 7.43 24.00 9.78
C ARG A 98 6.77 23.02 8.81
N CYS A 99 7.43 21.90 8.52
CA CYS A 99 6.98 20.89 7.59
C CYS A 99 7.36 19.51 8.07
N ALA A 100 6.49 18.52 7.86
CA ALA A 100 6.76 17.13 8.24
C ALA A 100 8.02 16.58 7.56
N LEU A 101 8.33 17.04 6.33
CA LEU A 101 9.52 16.64 5.57
C LEU A 101 10.85 17.14 6.16
N ASP A 102 10.81 18.14 7.05
CA ASP A 102 12.01 18.69 7.68
C ASP A 102 12.46 17.88 8.90
N SER A 103 11.58 17.06 9.46
CA SER A 103 11.92 16.22 10.60
C SER A 103 12.91 15.12 10.18
N ASN A 104 13.90 14.85 11.04
CA ASN A 104 14.85 13.75 10.87
C ASN A 104 14.25 12.37 11.19
N LEU A 105 13.03 12.33 11.74
CA LEU A 105 12.33 11.10 12.09
C LEU A 105 11.58 10.46 10.91
N VAL A 106 11.44 11.20 9.80
CA VAL A 106 10.79 10.70 8.58
C VAL A 106 11.81 10.24 7.54
N LYS A 107 11.44 9.21 6.77
CA LYS A 107 12.23 8.71 5.65
C LYS A 107 11.68 9.34 4.37
N ARG A 108 12.37 10.36 3.85
CA ARG A 108 11.96 11.05 2.60
C ARG A 108 12.09 10.10 1.41
N VAL A 109 10.98 9.90 0.69
CA VAL A 109 10.92 9.00 -0.48
C VAL A 109 11.16 9.79 -1.76
N TYR A 110 10.45 10.90 -1.94
CA TYR A 110 10.56 11.75 -3.12
C TYR A 110 10.05 13.16 -2.81
N THR A 111 10.75 14.17 -3.29
CA THR A 111 10.39 15.59 -3.14
C THR A 111 10.24 16.26 -4.51
N PHE A 112 9.34 17.24 -4.62
CA PHE A 112 8.94 17.80 -5.92
C PHE A 112 9.99 18.74 -6.53
N ASP A 113 11.00 19.18 -5.76
CA ASP A 113 12.18 19.87 -6.29
C ASP A 113 12.95 19.00 -7.30
N SER A 114 12.92 17.67 -7.13
CA SER A 114 13.54 16.71 -8.04
C SER A 114 12.76 16.53 -9.35
N LEU A 115 11.53 17.05 -9.45
CA LEU A 115 10.66 16.90 -10.61
C LEU A 115 11.13 17.74 -11.81
N LYS A 116 11.92 18.81 -11.57
CA LYS A 116 12.48 19.70 -12.61
C LYS A 116 11.47 20.17 -13.67
N GLY A 117 10.21 20.39 -13.27
CA GLY A 117 9.12 20.82 -14.16
C GLY A 117 8.38 19.68 -14.89
N GLY A 118 8.68 18.42 -14.59
CA GLY A 118 7.88 17.27 -15.05
C GLY A 118 6.49 17.23 -14.42
N HIS A 119 5.62 16.38 -14.98
CA HIS A 119 4.25 16.15 -14.47
C HIS A 119 4.04 14.71 -13.97
N GLU A 120 5.12 13.92 -13.96
CA GLU A 120 5.11 12.53 -13.54
C GLU A 120 6.51 12.11 -13.06
N PHE A 121 6.55 11.11 -12.19
CA PHE A 121 7.80 10.46 -11.78
C PHE A 121 7.56 9.01 -11.38
N SER A 122 8.62 8.20 -11.46
CA SER A 122 8.64 6.85 -10.95
C SER A 122 9.94 6.63 -10.17
N THR A 123 9.84 6.18 -8.93
CA THR A 123 10.99 5.92 -8.06
C THR A 123 10.82 4.61 -7.30
N VAL A 124 11.95 4.01 -6.92
CA VAL A 124 12.00 2.82 -6.08
C VAL A 124 12.82 3.14 -4.84
N PHE A 125 12.18 3.08 -3.69
CA PHE A 125 12.80 3.29 -2.38
C PHE A 125 13.05 1.92 -1.72
N SER A 126 14.22 1.75 -1.12
CA SER A 126 14.58 0.53 -0.40
C SER A 126 14.59 0.83 1.09
N GLU A 127 13.86 0.01 1.86
CA GLU A 127 13.82 0.11 3.31
C GLU A 127 14.51 -1.11 3.93
N THR A 128 15.37 -0.84 4.91
CA THR A 128 16.20 -1.85 5.60
C THR A 128 15.78 -2.05 7.05
N ASP A 129 15.08 -1.07 7.60
CA ASP A 129 14.58 -1.13 8.96
C ASP A 129 13.26 -1.92 8.96
N ALA A 130 13.22 -3.01 9.72
CA ALA A 130 12.04 -3.87 9.78
C ALA A 130 11.01 -3.28 10.75
N ASP A 131 10.01 -2.59 10.20
CA ASP A 131 8.95 -1.95 10.98
C ASP A 131 7.68 -1.75 10.12
N GLN A 132 6.62 -1.26 10.74
CA GLN A 132 5.38 -0.86 10.09
C GLN A 132 5.43 0.62 9.71
N TYR A 133 5.40 0.87 8.40
CA TYR A 133 5.48 2.20 7.83
C TYR A 133 4.19 2.60 7.15
N THR A 134 3.85 3.87 7.24
CA THR A 134 2.78 4.49 6.48
C THR A 134 3.38 5.40 5.40
N LEU A 135 2.93 5.24 4.15
CA LEU A 135 3.21 6.16 3.07
C LEU A 135 2.32 7.40 3.21
N LEU A 136 2.97 8.55 3.39
CA LEU A 136 2.32 9.83 3.57
C LEU A 136 2.81 10.80 2.50
N PHE A 137 1.93 11.68 2.06
CA PHE A 137 2.26 12.85 1.27
C PHE A 137 2.12 14.09 2.12
N ALA A 138 3.12 14.96 2.05
CA ALA A 138 3.13 16.27 2.68
C ALA A 138 3.02 17.38 1.62
N ASN A 139 2.13 18.32 1.86
CA ASN A 139 2.01 19.59 1.17
C ASN A 139 2.14 20.71 2.20
N CYS A 140 3.37 21.20 2.38
CA CYS A 140 3.63 22.27 3.34
C CYS A 140 3.56 23.66 2.70
N LEU A 141 3.05 23.77 1.47
CA LEU A 141 2.78 25.04 0.83
C LEU A 141 1.41 25.56 1.29
N GLN A 142 1.37 26.83 1.71
CA GLN A 142 0.12 27.44 2.16
C GLN A 142 -0.85 27.59 0.99
N GLN A 143 -2.07 27.06 1.15
CA GLN A 143 -3.21 27.23 0.24
C GLN A 143 -3.01 26.68 -1.19
N VAL A 144 -1.95 25.91 -1.45
CA VAL A 144 -1.73 25.26 -2.74
C VAL A 144 -2.52 23.96 -2.80
N LYS A 145 -3.30 23.78 -3.87
CA LYS A 145 -4.05 22.55 -4.11
C LYS A 145 -3.24 21.62 -5.01
N VAL A 146 -3.18 20.35 -4.64
CA VAL A 146 -2.47 19.31 -5.39
C VAL A 146 -3.47 18.41 -6.09
N SER A 147 -3.22 18.10 -7.35
CA SER A 147 -3.89 17.03 -8.08
C SER A 147 -2.86 16.06 -8.63
N MET A 148 -3.07 14.76 -8.44
CA MET A 148 -2.17 13.72 -8.91
C MET A 148 -2.84 12.34 -8.87
N ASP A 149 -2.38 11.43 -9.73
CA ASP A 149 -2.71 10.01 -9.71
C ASP A 149 -1.51 9.24 -9.15
N VAL A 150 -1.69 8.60 -8.00
CA VAL A 150 -0.66 7.91 -7.23
C VAL A 150 -0.87 6.40 -7.30
N LYS A 151 0.14 5.68 -7.78
CA LYS A 151 0.23 4.22 -7.76
C LYS A 151 1.41 3.82 -6.90
N SER A 152 1.13 3.11 -5.81
CA SER A 152 2.14 2.64 -4.88
C SER A 152 2.07 1.12 -4.75
N ALA A 153 3.23 0.48 -4.74
CA ALA A 153 3.37 -0.93 -4.43
C ALA A 153 4.46 -1.12 -3.36
N MET A 154 4.05 -1.63 -2.21
CA MET A 154 4.94 -1.96 -1.10
C MET A 154 5.09 -3.48 -1.01
N TYR A 155 6.33 -3.96 -0.94
CA TYR A 155 6.61 -5.39 -0.87
C TYR A 155 7.94 -5.67 -0.19
N ASN A 156 8.09 -6.90 0.30
CA ASN A 156 9.33 -7.45 0.82
C ASN A 156 9.99 -8.36 -0.23
N LEU A 157 11.30 -8.50 -0.18
CA LEU A 157 12.04 -9.46 -1.02
C LEU A 157 12.37 -10.71 -0.22
N GLU A 158 11.85 -11.85 -0.65
CA GLU A 158 12.02 -13.15 0.01
C GLU A 158 12.99 -14.08 -0.75
N GLY A 159 13.77 -14.86 0.00
CA GLY A 159 14.63 -15.92 -0.53
C GLY A 159 15.89 -15.40 -1.24
N LYS A 160 16.58 -16.33 -1.92
CA LYS A 160 17.79 -16.03 -2.71
C LYS A 160 17.48 -15.39 -4.07
N GLU A 161 16.27 -15.62 -4.57
CA GLU A 161 15.81 -15.13 -5.87
C GLU A 161 15.14 -13.75 -5.81
N ASN A 162 15.09 -13.11 -4.62
CA ASN A 162 14.42 -11.82 -4.40
C ASN A 162 12.99 -11.80 -4.94
N ARG A 163 12.20 -12.84 -4.61
CA ARG A 163 10.79 -12.90 -4.99
C ARG A 163 10.02 -11.83 -4.22
N ARG A 164 9.13 -11.10 -4.91
CA ARG A 164 8.28 -10.07 -4.29
C ARG A 164 7.21 -10.71 -3.42
N ASP A 165 7.19 -10.34 -2.15
CA ASP A 165 6.15 -10.68 -1.19
C ASP A 165 5.36 -9.42 -0.82
N TYR A 166 4.11 -9.35 -1.27
CA TYR A 166 3.20 -8.23 -1.03
C TYR A 166 2.45 -8.37 0.30
N LEU A 167 2.77 -9.36 1.14
CA LEU A 167 2.23 -9.47 2.48
C LEU A 167 3.08 -8.65 3.45
N SER A 168 2.42 -7.82 4.24
CA SER A 168 3.08 -7.11 5.34
C SER A 168 3.66 -8.08 6.34
N ALA A 169 4.80 -7.70 6.94
CA ALA A 169 5.40 -8.43 8.04
C ALA A 169 4.36 -8.68 9.15
N GLY A 170 4.31 -9.93 9.65
CA GLY A 170 3.33 -10.37 10.65
C GLY A 170 1.95 -10.77 10.13
N LYS A 171 1.61 -10.46 8.87
CA LYS A 171 0.35 -10.89 8.23
C LYS A 171 0.49 -12.20 7.44
N THR A 172 1.71 -12.72 7.27
CA THR A 172 2.02 -13.94 6.51
C THR A 172 1.36 -15.22 7.05
N ILE A 173 0.96 -15.24 8.33
CA ILE A 173 0.30 -16.40 8.97
C ILE A 173 -1.23 -16.39 8.72
N LEU A 174 -1.82 -15.22 8.46
CA LEU A 174 -3.27 -15.06 8.34
C LEU A 174 -3.88 -15.93 7.21
N PRO A 175 -3.32 -15.99 5.98
CA PRO A 175 -3.88 -16.84 4.94
C PRO A 175 -3.95 -18.31 5.34
N ARG A 176 -2.93 -18.82 6.07
CA ARG A 176 -2.91 -20.19 6.57
C ARG A 176 -3.99 -20.40 7.64
N VAL A 177 -4.11 -19.48 8.59
CA VAL A 177 -5.14 -19.55 9.65
C VAL A 177 -6.54 -19.49 9.05
N TYR A 178 -6.81 -18.57 8.12
CA TYR A 178 -8.09 -18.51 7.40
C TYR A 178 -8.37 -19.77 6.60
N PHE A 179 -7.35 -20.35 5.96
CA PHE A 179 -7.49 -21.62 5.26
C PHE A 179 -7.91 -22.75 6.21
N PHE A 180 -7.23 -22.92 7.35
CA PHE A 180 -7.59 -23.93 8.35
C PHE A 180 -8.97 -23.68 8.99
N PHE A 181 -9.31 -22.43 9.32
CA PHE A 181 -10.65 -22.07 9.81
C PHE A 181 -11.74 -22.38 8.79
N SER A 182 -11.50 -22.08 7.51
CA SER A 182 -12.45 -22.39 6.45
C SER A 182 -12.64 -23.89 6.24
N LEU A 183 -11.61 -24.72 6.49
CA LEU A 183 -11.73 -26.18 6.51
C LEU A 183 -12.53 -26.66 7.73
N GLY A 184 -12.24 -26.10 8.92
CA GLY A 184 -12.93 -26.44 10.17
C GLY A 184 -14.42 -26.07 10.19
N LEU A 185 -14.80 -24.90 9.68
CA LEU A 185 -16.20 -24.48 9.51
C LEU A 185 -16.93 -25.36 8.51
N ARG A 186 -16.27 -25.78 7.42
CA ARG A 186 -16.84 -26.73 6.45
C ARG A 186 -17.01 -28.15 7.01
N CYS A 187 -16.13 -28.60 7.90
CA CYS A 187 -16.32 -29.85 8.65
C CYS A 187 -17.47 -29.75 9.67
N SER A 188 -17.64 -28.58 10.31
CA SER A 188 -18.71 -28.37 11.28
C SER A 188 -20.10 -28.24 10.63
N CYS A 189 -20.21 -27.64 9.43
CA CYS A 189 -21.45 -27.69 8.66
C CYS A 189 -21.82 -29.11 8.17
N ARG A 190 -20.86 -30.03 8.04
CA ARG A 190 -21.17 -31.46 7.83
C ARG A 190 -21.53 -32.22 9.11
N PHE A 191 -21.28 -31.64 10.29
CA PHE A 191 -21.58 -32.29 11.58
C PHE A 191 -22.91 -31.83 12.20
N VAL A 192 -23.43 -30.66 11.79
CA VAL A 192 -24.77 -30.19 12.20
C VAL A 192 -25.88 -30.84 11.35
N ASP A 193 -25.56 -31.47 10.22
CA ASP A 193 -26.54 -32.09 9.31
C ASP A 193 -26.46 -33.64 9.29
N LEU A 194 -26.09 -34.25 10.43
CA LEU A 194 -26.13 -35.71 10.62
C LEU A 194 -26.62 -36.14 12.02
N ARG A 195 -27.51 -35.32 12.61
CA ARG A 195 -28.36 -35.69 13.77
C ARG A 195 -29.76 -35.09 13.62
N ALA A 196 -30.38 -35.30 12.47
CA ALA A 196 -31.83 -35.14 12.31
C ALA A 196 -32.29 -35.89 11.04
N LEU A 197 -32.37 -37.23 11.13
CA LEU A 197 -33.31 -38.16 10.49
C LEU A 197 -32.77 -39.58 10.58
#